data_AF-A0A946UHG0-F1
#
_entry.id   AF-A0A946UHG0-F1
#
_cell.length_a   1.000
_cell.length_b   1.000
_cell.length_c   1.000
_cell.angle_alpha   90.00
_cell.angle_beta   90.00
_cell.angle_gamma   90.00
#
_symmetry.space_group_name_H-M   'P 1'
#
loop_
_entity.id
_entity.type
_entity.pdbx_description
1 polymer ?
#
loop_
_entity_poly.entity_id
_entity_poly.type
_entity_poly.pdbx_seq_one_letter_code
_entity_poly.pdbx_strand_id
1 'polypeptide(L)'
;MDKLPVTVTLICLVIAVALWYVAYSLEGDARWLPDTAHSEEQPEWLRPAVDSPVRTDDIAASCAATEAELRASVESARICTVDSDCTLFDYGYPIECMTSVSRLQITPLRLAYRNYEQKCEFRVYYDCPTGGVERRPVCVNNKCSVTLNDPEVLTEETLDYLGIDR
;
A
#
# COMPACT_ATOMS: atom_id res chain seq x y z
N MET A 1 -7.14 59.14 -12.12
CA MET A 1 -7.70 57.87 -11.60
C MET A 1 -8.93 57.56 -12.44
N ASP A 2 -8.71 56.93 -13.59
CA ASP A 2 -9.78 56.64 -14.53
C ASP A 2 -10.59 55.45 -14.01
N LYS A 3 -11.82 55.74 -13.58
CA LYS A 3 -12.77 54.72 -13.16
C LYS A 3 -13.15 53.94 -14.41
N LEU A 4 -12.75 52.67 -14.46
CA LEU A 4 -13.20 51.76 -15.51
C LEU A 4 -14.74 51.82 -15.58
N PRO A 5 -15.32 51.99 -16.78
CA PRO A 5 -16.76 52.12 -16.92
C PRO A 5 -17.42 50.85 -16.39
N VAL A 6 -18.47 51.01 -15.58
CA VAL A 6 -19.20 49.94 -14.88
C VAL A 6 -19.62 48.79 -15.82
N THR A 7 -19.79 49.10 -17.10
CA THR A 7 -20.05 48.14 -18.17
C THR A 7 -18.92 47.13 -18.37
N VAL A 8 -17.66 47.55 -18.31
CA VAL A 8 -16.49 46.66 -18.45
C VAL A 8 -16.40 45.69 -17.28
N THR A 9 -16.65 46.16 -16.05
CA THR A 9 -16.65 45.29 -14.87
C THR A 9 -17.78 44.24 -14.92
N LEU A 10 -18.96 44.62 -15.43
CA LEU A 10 -20.08 43.70 -15.61
C LEU A 10 -19.79 42.63 -16.67
N ILE A 11 -19.21 43.05 -17.80
CA ILE A 11 -18.80 42.13 -18.88
C ILE A 11 -17.77 41.13 -18.38
N CYS A 12 -16.74 41.58 -17.66
CA CYS A 12 -15.72 40.69 -17.09
C CYS A 12 -16.32 39.68 -16.11
N LEU A 13 -17.28 40.09 -15.28
CA LEU A 13 -17.92 39.21 -14.30
C LEU A 13 -18.76 38.14 -15.00
N VAL A 14 -19.51 38.50 -16.04
CA VAL A 14 -20.28 37.55 -16.85
C VAL A 14 -19.37 36.56 -17.57
N ILE A 15 -18.27 37.03 -18.15
CA ILE A 15 -17.27 36.17 -18.80
C ILE A 15 -16.63 35.21 -17.78
N ALA A 16 -16.28 35.69 -16.59
CA ALA A 16 -15.69 34.85 -15.55
C ALA A 16 -16.65 33.73 -15.09
N VAL A 17 -17.94 34.04 -14.91
CA VAL A 17 -18.96 33.03 -14.56
C VAL A 17 -19.18 32.04 -15.70
N ALA A 18 -19.21 32.50 -16.95
CA ALA A 18 -19.32 31.63 -18.10
C ALA A 18 -18.11 30.69 -18.24
N LEU A 19 -16.89 31.20 -18.06
CA LEU A 19 -15.66 30.40 -18.09
C LEU A 19 -15.61 29.39 -16.93
N TRP A 20 -16.03 29.79 -15.72
CA TRP A 20 -16.13 28.90 -14.59
C TRP A 20 -17.14 27.77 -14.83
N TYR A 21 -18.30 28.10 -15.41
CA TYR A 21 -19.32 27.09 -15.76
C TYR A 21 -18.83 26.13 -16.85
N VAL A 22 -18.12 26.62 -17.87
CA VAL A 22 -17.50 25.78 -18.91
C VAL A 22 -16.44 24.87 -18.29
N ALA A 23 -15.56 25.39 -17.44
CA ALA A 23 -14.55 24.60 -16.73
C ALA A 23 -15.20 23.53 -15.84
N TYR A 24 -16.23 23.90 -15.07
CA TYR A 24 -17.01 22.97 -14.24
C TYR A 24 -17.68 21.87 -15.07
N SER A 25 -18.22 22.22 -16.23
CA SER A 25 -18.85 21.23 -17.13
C SER A 25 -17.84 20.29 -17.79
N LEU A 26 -16.62 20.76 -18.08
CA LEU A 26 -15.55 19.95 -18.66
C LEU A 26 -14.87 19.04 -17.61
N GLU A 27 -14.83 19.45 -16.35
CA GLU A 27 -14.28 18.63 -15.25
C GLU A 27 -15.25 17.54 -14.76
N GLY A 28 -16.52 17.58 -15.17
CA GLY A 28 -17.61 16.78 -14.61
C GLY A 28 -17.59 15.26 -14.88
N ASP A 29 -17.03 14.78 -16.00
CA ASP A 29 -17.23 13.37 -16.39
C ASP A 29 -15.97 12.63 -16.87
N ALA A 30 -14.82 13.31 -17.03
CA ALA A 30 -13.63 12.69 -17.63
C ALA A 30 -12.60 12.13 -16.63
N ARG A 31 -12.64 12.53 -15.34
CA ARG A 31 -11.63 12.14 -14.35
C ARG A 31 -11.78 10.69 -13.86
N TRP A 32 -12.89 10.03 -14.19
CA TRP A 32 -13.22 8.66 -13.77
C TRP A 32 -13.54 7.70 -14.92
N LEU A 33 -13.46 8.16 -16.18
CA LEU A 33 -13.53 7.24 -17.30
C LEU A 33 -12.20 6.47 -17.32
N PRO A 34 -12.21 5.12 -17.24
CA PRO A 34 -10.98 4.37 -17.41
C PRO A 34 -10.40 4.78 -18.76
N ASP A 35 -9.11 5.11 -18.79
CA ASP A 35 -8.37 5.31 -20.02
C ASP A 35 -8.76 4.16 -20.95
N THR A 36 -9.23 4.50 -22.14
CA THR A 36 -9.30 3.50 -23.22
C THR A 36 -7.85 3.23 -23.57
N ALA A 37 -7.24 2.36 -22.78
CA ALA A 37 -5.84 2.04 -22.85
C ALA A 37 -5.55 1.65 -24.29
N HIS A 38 -4.74 2.49 -24.95
CA HIS A 38 -3.83 1.97 -25.94
C HIS A 38 -3.12 0.80 -25.28
N SER A 39 -3.46 -0.41 -25.73
CA SER A 39 -2.84 -1.65 -25.31
C SER A 39 -1.41 -1.65 -25.81
N GLU A 40 -0.53 -0.89 -25.15
CA GLU A 40 0.87 -1.24 -25.09
C GLU A 40 0.92 -2.60 -24.41
N GLU A 41 1.36 -3.63 -25.13
CA GLU A 41 1.57 -4.96 -24.58
C GLU A 41 2.57 -4.85 -23.43
N GLN A 42 2.05 -4.74 -22.20
CA GLN A 42 2.87 -4.82 -21.01
C GLN A 42 3.62 -6.17 -21.05
N PRO A 43 4.94 -6.17 -20.83
CA PRO A 43 5.71 -7.39 -20.85
C PRO A 43 5.17 -8.35 -19.79
N GLU A 44 5.24 -9.65 -20.07
CA GLU A 44 4.50 -10.71 -19.37
C GLU A 44 4.68 -10.71 -17.84
N TRP A 45 5.81 -10.21 -17.34
CA TRP A 45 6.13 -10.09 -15.91
C TRP A 45 5.47 -8.90 -15.19
N LEU A 46 4.89 -7.94 -15.93
CA LEU A 46 4.11 -6.81 -15.41
C LEU A 46 2.60 -7.09 -15.42
N ARG A 47 2.17 -8.16 -16.08
CA ARG A 47 0.76 -8.56 -16.08
C ARG A 47 0.38 -9.05 -14.68
N PRO A 48 -0.69 -8.53 -14.05
CA PRO A 48 -1.27 -9.15 -12.88
C PRO A 48 -1.52 -10.62 -13.20
N ALA A 49 -0.95 -11.53 -12.42
CA ALA A 49 -1.23 -12.94 -12.57
C ALA A 49 -2.75 -13.15 -12.46
N VAL A 50 -3.30 -14.02 -13.31
CA VAL A 50 -4.75 -14.28 -13.34
C VAL A 50 -5.18 -14.70 -11.94
N ASP A 51 -6.10 -13.94 -11.34
CA ASP A 51 -6.66 -14.25 -10.03
C ASP A 51 -7.14 -15.70 -10.02
N SER A 52 -6.77 -16.44 -8.97
CA SER A 52 -7.22 -17.82 -8.81
C SER A 52 -8.75 -17.88 -8.85
N PRO A 53 -9.35 -18.91 -9.46
CA PRO A 53 -10.80 -19.00 -9.57
C PRO A 53 -11.46 -18.91 -8.19
N VAL A 54 -12.47 -18.04 -8.06
CA VAL A 54 -13.23 -17.86 -6.83
C VAL A 54 -13.96 -19.17 -6.52
N ARG A 55 -13.47 -19.91 -5.52
CA ARG A 55 -14.12 -21.11 -5.01
C ARG A 55 -15.15 -20.74 -3.94
N THR A 56 -16.32 -21.38 -3.97
CA THR A 56 -17.42 -21.15 -3.01
C THR A 56 -17.81 -22.42 -2.25
N ASP A 57 -16.97 -23.46 -2.29
CA ASP A 57 -17.18 -24.72 -1.57
C ASP A 57 -16.78 -24.61 -0.09
N ASP A 58 -17.13 -25.62 0.71
CA ASP A 58 -16.88 -25.63 2.16
C ASP A 58 -15.39 -25.41 2.53
N ILE A 59 -14.48 -25.79 1.62
CA ILE A 59 -13.04 -25.57 1.72
C ILE A 59 -12.73 -24.06 1.68
N ALA A 60 -13.38 -23.30 0.80
CA ALA A 60 -13.22 -21.85 0.72
C ALA A 60 -13.75 -21.13 1.97
N ALA A 61 -14.87 -21.59 2.54
CA ALA A 61 -15.41 -21.06 3.79
C ALA A 61 -14.47 -21.32 4.99
N SER A 62 -13.90 -22.53 5.08
CA SER A 62 -12.91 -22.92 6.09
C SER A 62 -11.63 -22.08 5.98
N CYS A 63 -11.18 -21.81 4.75
CA CYS A 63 -10.04 -20.95 4.49
C CYS A 63 -10.30 -19.50 4.95
N ALA A 64 -11.44 -18.91 4.58
CA ALA A 64 -11.78 -17.54 5.00
C ALA A 64 -11.87 -17.38 6.52
N ALA A 65 -12.44 -18.36 7.23
CA ALA A 65 -12.48 -18.36 8.69
C ALA A 65 -11.07 -18.42 9.30
N THR A 66 -10.21 -19.28 8.75
CA THR A 66 -8.81 -19.42 9.23
C THR A 66 -7.98 -18.17 8.93
N GLU A 67 -8.22 -17.51 7.79
CA GLU A 67 -7.59 -16.24 7.43
C GLU A 67 -7.97 -15.13 8.44
N ALA A 68 -9.25 -15.05 8.82
CA ALA A 68 -9.72 -14.08 9.81
C ALA A 68 -9.12 -14.33 11.20
N GLU A 69 -9.04 -15.60 11.62
CA GLU A 69 -8.40 -15.99 12.88
C GLU A 69 -6.91 -15.62 12.91
N LEU A 70 -6.20 -15.89 11.81
CA LEU A 70 -4.79 -15.52 11.68
C LEU A 70 -4.59 -14.00 11.72
N ARG A 71 -5.43 -13.23 11.00
CA ARG A 71 -5.38 -11.76 11.02
C ARG A 71 -5.62 -11.20 12.42
N ALA A 72 -6.59 -11.75 13.15
CA ALA A 72 -6.86 -11.37 14.54
C ALA A 72 -5.67 -11.70 15.47
N SER A 73 -5.08 -12.89 15.29
CA SER A 73 -3.90 -13.32 16.04
C SER A 73 -2.71 -12.40 15.80
N VAL A 74 -2.45 -12.03 14.54
CA VAL A 74 -1.41 -11.07 14.17
C VAL A 74 -1.63 -9.73 14.85
N GLU A 75 -2.81 -9.12 14.74
CA GLU A 75 -3.08 -7.81 15.34
C GLU A 75 -2.89 -7.84 16.87
N SER A 76 -3.34 -8.90 17.53
CA SER A 76 -3.15 -9.08 18.98
C SER A 76 -1.67 -9.24 19.38
N ALA A 77 -0.85 -9.74 18.47
CA ALA A 77 0.57 -9.98 18.70
C ALA A 77 1.45 -8.75 18.47
N ARG A 78 0.91 -7.62 18.01
CA ARG A 78 1.69 -6.40 17.72
C ARG A 78 2.03 -5.59 18.96
N ILE A 79 1.94 -6.13 20.17
CA ILE A 79 2.16 -5.36 21.40
C ILE A 79 3.66 -5.32 21.76
N CYS A 80 4.17 -4.15 22.13
CA CYS A 80 5.57 -3.96 22.55
C CYS A 80 5.75 -2.89 23.62
N THR A 81 6.90 -2.93 24.28
CA THR A 81 7.36 -1.88 25.21
C THR A 81 8.62 -1.20 24.69
N VAL A 82 9.52 -1.97 24.07
CA VAL A 82 10.77 -1.49 23.47
C VAL A 82 10.97 -2.10 22.08
N ASP A 83 11.81 -1.48 21.24
CA ASP A 83 12.08 -1.95 19.88
C ASP A 83 12.59 -3.40 19.84
N SER A 84 13.38 -3.82 20.83
CA SER A 84 13.91 -5.19 20.92
C SER A 84 12.84 -6.25 21.16
N ASP A 85 11.63 -5.87 21.57
CA ASP A 85 10.50 -6.77 21.72
C ASP A 85 9.92 -7.17 20.37
N CYS A 86 10.15 -6.37 19.33
CA CYS A 86 9.59 -6.57 18.01
C CYS A 86 10.49 -7.44 17.11
N THR A 87 9.84 -8.16 16.20
CA THR A 87 10.49 -8.91 15.12
C THR A 87 9.65 -8.78 13.86
N LEU A 88 10.29 -8.99 12.71
CA LEU A 88 9.58 -9.13 11.45
C LEU A 88 8.82 -10.46 11.42
N PHE A 89 7.64 -10.43 10.84
CA PHE A 89 6.86 -11.60 10.51
C PHE A 89 6.44 -11.47 9.04
N ASP A 90 7.02 -12.33 8.21
CA ASP A 90 6.78 -12.42 6.77
C ASP A 90 5.88 -13.62 6.49
N TYR A 91 4.75 -13.41 5.81
CA TYR A 91 3.77 -14.47 5.53
C TYR A 91 2.99 -14.29 4.22
N GLY A 92 3.45 -13.39 3.33
CA GLY A 92 2.97 -13.34 1.94
C GLY A 92 1.54 -12.82 1.75
N TYR A 93 1.22 -12.49 0.50
CA TYR A 93 -0.17 -12.24 0.08
C TYR A 93 -1.00 -13.53 0.24
N PRO A 94 -2.28 -13.49 0.66
CA PRO A 94 -3.23 -12.36 0.66
C PRO A 94 -3.45 -11.63 1.97
N ILE A 95 -2.77 -12.01 3.06
CA ILE A 95 -3.10 -11.48 4.38
C ILE A 95 -2.51 -10.08 4.55
N GLU A 96 -1.18 -10.00 4.54
CA GLU A 96 -0.36 -8.79 4.55
C GLU A 96 1.03 -9.25 4.13
N CYS A 97 1.71 -8.52 3.24
CA CYS A 97 3.02 -8.95 2.75
C CYS A 97 4.03 -9.15 3.89
N MET A 98 4.09 -8.19 4.82
CA MET A 98 5.01 -8.23 5.94
C MET A 98 4.45 -7.35 7.05
N THR A 99 4.64 -7.77 8.30
CA THR A 99 4.33 -6.96 9.46
C THR A 99 5.41 -7.10 10.53
N SER A 100 5.26 -6.38 11.63
CA SER A 100 6.06 -6.61 12.84
C SER A 100 5.17 -7.02 14.01
N VAL A 101 5.64 -8.02 14.75
CA VAL A 101 4.96 -8.60 15.91
C VAL A 101 5.93 -8.76 17.08
N SER A 102 5.39 -9.00 18.27
CA SER A 102 6.17 -9.36 19.44
C SER A 102 6.97 -10.66 19.20
N ARG A 103 8.24 -10.65 19.58
CA ARG A 103 9.12 -11.84 19.55
C ARG A 103 8.57 -13.01 20.33
N LEU A 104 7.84 -12.76 21.41
CA LEU A 104 7.22 -13.83 22.20
C LEU A 104 6.11 -14.56 21.43
N GLN A 105 5.50 -13.88 20.45
CA GLN A 105 4.37 -14.38 19.67
C GLN A 105 4.79 -14.97 18.32
N ILE A 106 6.07 -14.90 17.94
CA ILE A 106 6.50 -15.33 16.59
C ILE A 106 6.31 -16.83 16.36
N THR A 107 6.61 -17.66 17.36
CA THR A 107 6.46 -19.12 17.27
C THR A 107 5.00 -19.56 17.12
N PRO A 108 4.06 -19.12 18.00
CA PRO A 108 2.66 -19.48 17.83
C PRO A 108 2.08 -18.93 16.52
N LEU A 109 2.46 -17.73 16.09
CA LEU A 109 2.02 -17.18 14.80
C LEU A 109 2.51 -17.99 13.60
N ARG A 110 3.77 -18.47 13.61
CA ARG A 110 4.29 -19.36 12.56
C ARG A 110 3.53 -20.68 12.50
N LEU A 111 3.11 -21.23 13.64
CA LEU A 111 2.28 -22.43 13.68
C LEU A 111 0.88 -22.16 13.13
N ALA A 112 0.27 -21.04 13.50
CA ALA A 112 -1.03 -20.61 12.97
C ALA A 112 -0.97 -20.39 11.45
N TYR A 113 0.12 -19.81 10.95
CA TYR A 113 0.35 -19.63 9.52
C TYR A 113 0.46 -20.96 8.77
N ARG A 114 1.19 -21.95 9.30
CA ARG A 114 1.23 -23.30 8.68
C ARG A 114 -0.15 -23.97 8.60
N ASN A 115 -0.99 -23.77 9.62
CA ASN A 115 -2.37 -24.27 9.60
C ASN A 115 -3.21 -23.55 8.54
N TYR A 116 -3.02 -22.23 8.40
CA TYR A 116 -3.61 -21.47 7.30
C TYR A 116 -3.16 -21.99 5.93
N GLU A 117 -1.86 -22.23 5.70
CA GLU A 117 -1.34 -22.79 4.44
C GLU A 117 -1.98 -24.13 4.09
N GLN A 118 -2.12 -25.02 5.07
CA GLN A 118 -2.75 -26.33 4.86
C GLN A 118 -4.24 -26.23 4.51
N LYS A 119 -4.96 -25.26 5.08
CA LYS A 119 -6.40 -25.09 4.83
C LYS A 119 -6.71 -24.25 3.59
N CYS A 120 -5.76 -23.44 3.15
CA CYS A 120 -5.89 -22.52 2.03
C CYS A 120 -4.98 -22.89 0.84
N GLU A 121 -4.63 -24.17 0.68
CA GLU A 121 -3.70 -24.69 -0.33
C GLU A 121 -4.03 -24.25 -1.78
N PHE A 122 -5.30 -23.94 -2.06
CA PHE A 122 -5.75 -23.46 -3.36
C PHE A 122 -5.44 -21.98 -3.63
N ARG A 123 -4.98 -21.20 -2.64
CA ARG A 123 -4.60 -19.80 -2.85
C ARG A 123 -3.17 -19.70 -3.36
N VAL A 124 -2.96 -18.84 -4.34
CA VAL A 124 -1.64 -18.50 -4.85
C VAL A 124 -0.94 -17.57 -3.85
N TYR A 125 0.25 -17.98 -3.41
CA TYR A 125 1.13 -17.19 -2.56
C TYR A 125 2.07 -16.39 -3.44
N TYR A 126 2.15 -15.08 -3.19
CA TYR A 126 3.13 -14.21 -3.81
C TYR A 126 4.19 -13.81 -2.80
N ASP A 127 5.45 -13.95 -3.20
CA ASP A 127 6.58 -13.46 -2.44
C ASP A 127 6.54 -11.93 -2.37
N CYS A 128 6.81 -11.40 -1.19
CA CYS A 128 6.72 -9.97 -0.94
C CYS A 128 7.93 -9.26 -1.56
N PRO A 129 7.72 -8.26 -2.44
CA PRO A 129 8.84 -7.59 -3.11
C PRO A 129 9.82 -7.00 -2.08
N THR A 130 11.04 -7.53 -2.05
CA THR A 130 12.19 -7.05 -1.27
C THR A 130 12.90 -5.95 -2.06
N GLY A 131 12.16 -4.90 -2.45
CA GLY A 131 12.74 -3.82 -3.24
C GLY A 131 13.73 -3.03 -2.43
N GLY A 132 15.03 -3.38 -2.48
CA GLY A 132 16.23 -2.61 -2.06
C GLY A 132 16.32 -2.11 -0.61
N VAL A 133 15.21 -1.93 0.09
CA VAL A 133 15.10 -1.21 1.37
C VAL A 133 15.40 -2.14 2.54
N GLU A 134 16.13 -1.60 3.53
CA GLU A 134 16.34 -2.27 4.80
C GLU A 134 15.07 -2.18 5.64
N ARG A 135 14.55 -3.34 6.05
CA ARG A 135 13.31 -3.46 6.81
C ARG A 135 13.65 -3.59 8.29
N ARG A 136 13.18 -2.66 9.13
CA ARG A 136 13.44 -2.68 10.58
C ARG A 136 12.15 -2.77 11.39
N PRO A 137 12.06 -3.73 12.33
CA PRO A 137 10.98 -3.74 13.31
C PRO A 137 11.21 -2.66 14.36
N VAL A 138 10.20 -1.85 14.64
CA VAL A 138 10.24 -0.76 15.64
C VAL A 138 9.00 -0.79 16.52
N CYS A 139 9.12 -0.32 17.76
CA CYS A 139 8.01 -0.16 18.68
C CYS A 139 7.54 1.30 18.67
N VAL A 140 6.36 1.55 18.12
CA VAL A 140 5.77 2.88 18.04
C VAL A 140 4.42 2.86 18.74
N ASN A 141 4.22 3.71 19.75
CA ASN A 141 2.98 3.79 20.53
C ASN A 141 2.53 2.42 21.08
N ASN A 142 3.47 1.66 21.65
CA ASN A 142 3.26 0.31 22.15
C ASN A 142 2.80 -0.71 21.10
N LYS A 143 2.97 -0.39 19.81
CA LYS A 143 2.69 -1.29 18.70
C LYS A 143 3.93 -1.56 17.86
N CYS A 144 4.16 -2.83 17.52
CA CYS A 144 5.18 -3.24 16.57
C CYS A 144 4.77 -2.81 15.16
N SER A 145 5.66 -2.06 14.52
CA SER A 145 5.53 -1.58 13.16
C SER A 145 6.80 -1.89 12.38
N VAL A 146 6.71 -1.85 11.05
CA VAL A 146 7.86 -1.97 10.16
C VAL A 146 8.20 -0.57 9.66
N THR A 147 9.46 -0.18 9.81
CA THR A 147 10.02 0.98 9.14
C THR A 147 10.86 0.51 7.97
N LEU A 148 10.69 1.18 6.83
CA LEU A 148 11.51 0.96 5.64
C LEU A 148 12.57 2.05 5.61
N ASN A 149 13.85 1.66 5.62
CA ASN A 149 14.96 2.57 5.44
C ASN A 149 15.53 2.34 4.04
N ASP A 150 15.65 3.40 3.26
CA ASP A 150 16.37 3.37 1.99
C ASP A 150 17.83 3.79 2.26
N PRO A 151 18.80 2.85 2.18
CA PRO A 151 20.19 3.22 2.38
C PRO A 151 20.74 4.08 1.24
N GLU A 152 20.22 3.98 0.01
CA GLU A 152 20.79 4.68 -1.15
C GLU A 152 20.61 6.20 -1.05
N VAL A 153 19.41 6.65 -0.64
CA VAL A 153 19.09 8.08 -0.46
C VAL A 153 19.96 8.71 0.63
N LEU A 154 20.20 7.99 1.73
CA LEU A 154 21.05 8.47 2.81
C LEU A 154 22.52 8.53 2.39
N THR A 155 22.97 7.64 1.49
CA THR A 155 24.36 7.61 1.07
C THR A 155 24.68 8.78 0.14
N GLU A 156 23.80 9.13 -0.79
CA GLU A 156 23.99 10.30 -1.67
C GLU A 156 24.00 11.62 -0.89
N GLU A 157 23.00 11.90 -0.03
CA GLU A 157 22.98 13.14 0.76
C GLU A 157 24.19 13.24 1.70
N THR A 158 24.63 12.11 2.26
CA THR A 158 25.80 12.10 3.16
C THR A 158 27.10 12.26 2.38
N LEU A 159 27.23 11.68 1.18
CA LEU A 159 28.39 11.86 0.32
C LEU A 159 28.51 13.30 -0.21
N ASP A 160 27.38 13.91 -0.60
CA ASP A 160 27.30 15.33 -0.97
C ASP A 160 27.67 16.23 0.22
N TYR A 161 27.16 15.93 1.42
CA TYR A 161 27.51 16.68 2.63
C TYR A 161 28.99 16.53 3.01
N LEU A 162 29.58 15.36 2.76
CA LEU A 162 31.00 15.09 3.01
C LEU A 162 31.92 15.57 1.87
N GLY A 163 31.37 16.08 0.77
CA GLY A 163 32.12 16.61 -0.38
C GLY A 163 33.01 15.58 -1.07
N ILE A 164 32.59 14.31 -1.06
CA ILE A 164 33.33 13.22 -1.72
C ILE A 164 32.73 13.04 -3.12
N ASP A 165 33.29 13.75 -4.09
CA ASP A 165 32.97 13.57 -5.51
C ASP A 165 33.49 12.21 -5.99
N ARG A 166 32.68 11.52 -6.82
CA ARG A 166 32.98 10.18 -7.34
C ARG A 166 33.93 10.21 -8.53
#